data_AF-A0A4S2AZI5-F1
#
_entry.id   AF-A0A4S2AZI5-F1
#
_cell.length_a   1.000
_cell.length_b   1.000
_cell.length_c   1.000
_cell.angle_alpha   90.00
_cell.angle_beta   90.00
_cell.angle_gamma   90.00
#
_symmetry.space_group_name_H-M   'P 1'
#
loop_
_entity.id
_entity.type
_entity.pdbx_description
1 polymer ?
#
loop_
_entity_poly.entity_id
_entity_poly.type
_entity_poly.pdbx_seq_one_letter_code
_entity_poly.pdbx_strand_id
1 'polypeptide(L)'
;MNKLYIIILSSLLFICLSCQQQTPKTQIEQTAIDFCEAFYNFNYPVAQELSTPSSLSYLSFWASNVRQVHLNQLNTLQDTLELTREYDKWLIKKDIPLRNGKQNHD
;
A
#
# COMPACT_ATOMS: atom_id res chain seq x y z
N MET A 1 -34.04 -27.98 27.18
CA MET A 1 -33.74 -27.58 25.79
C MET A 1 -32.80 -26.37 25.70
N ASN A 2 -32.94 -25.34 26.54
CA ASN A 2 -32.07 -24.14 26.49
C ASN A 2 -30.58 -24.41 26.77
N LYS A 3 -30.23 -25.36 27.66
CA LYS A 3 -28.83 -25.69 27.96
C LYS A 3 -28.07 -26.30 26.77
N LEU A 4 -28.75 -27.09 25.94
CA LEU A 4 -28.15 -27.67 24.73
C LEU A 4 -27.90 -26.59 23.67
N TYR A 5 -28.83 -25.63 23.56
CA TYR A 5 -28.71 -24.50 22.63
C TYR A 5 -27.54 -23.57 22.99
N ILE A 6 -27.31 -23.32 24.29
CA ILE A 6 -26.16 -22.52 24.76
C ILE A 6 -24.83 -23.20 24.44
N ILE A 7 -24.75 -24.53 24.60
CA ILE A 7 -23.53 -25.29 24.29
C ILE A 7 -23.25 -25.26 22.79
N ILE A 8 -24.28 -25.40 21.96
CA ILE A 8 -24.17 -25.31 20.49
C ILE A 8 -23.77 -23.90 20.04
N LEU A 9 -24.33 -22.85 20.65
CA LEU A 9 -23.95 -21.47 20.32
C LEU A 9 -22.49 -21.17 20.71
N SER A 10 -22.07 -21.67 21.88
CA SER A 10 -20.71 -21.50 22.40
C SER A 10 -19.67 -22.23 21.55
N SER A 11 -19.98 -23.42 21.03
CA SER A 11 -19.08 -24.15 20.14
C SER A 11 -18.99 -23.49 18.77
N LEU A 12 -20.10 -22.97 18.23
CA LEU A 12 -20.12 -22.23 16.97
C LEU A 12 -19.26 -20.95 17.04
N LEU A 13 -19.37 -20.20 18.14
CA LEU A 13 -18.56 -18.99 18.39
C LEU A 13 -17.06 -19.30 18.42
N PHE A 14 -16.64 -20.38 19.09
CA PHE A 14 -15.23 -20.79 19.16
C PHE A 14 -14.65 -21.21 17.80
N ILE A 15 -15.45 -21.86 16.95
CA ILE A 15 -15.03 -22.25 15.60
C ILE A 15 -14.86 -21.00 14.72
N CYS A 16 -15.75 -20.00 14.84
CA CYS A 16 -15.63 -18.75 14.09
C CYS A 16 -14.41 -17.90 14.49
N LEU A 17 -14.05 -17.85 15.77
CA LEU A 17 -12.85 -17.14 16.27
C LEU A 17 -11.54 -17.78 15.77
N SER A 18 -11.54 -19.09 15.51
CA SER A 18 -10.36 -19.82 15.02
C SER A 18 -10.12 -19.64 13.51
N CYS A 19 -11.12 -19.20 12.75
CA CYS A 19 -11.02 -18.97 11.31
C CYS A 19 -10.50 -17.57 10.92
N GLN A 20 -10.29 -16.65 11.87
CA GLN A 20 -9.61 -15.37 11.62
C GLN A 20 -8.10 -15.49 11.74
N GLN A 21 -7.52 -16.59 11.25
CA GLN A 21 -6.08 -16.74 11.19
C GLN A 21 -5.56 -15.85 10.06
N GLN A 22 -5.37 -14.57 10.39
CA GLN A 22 -4.56 -13.66 9.60
C GLN A 22 -3.22 -14.37 9.45
N THR A 23 -2.91 -14.79 8.22
CA THR A 23 -1.65 -15.47 7.90
C THR A 23 -0.53 -14.65 8.54
N PRO A 24 0.21 -15.17 9.52
CA PRO A 24 1.26 -14.41 10.17
C PRO A 24 2.29 -14.12 9.08
N LYS A 25 2.30 -12.87 8.59
CA LYS A 25 3.30 -12.44 7.62
C LYS A 25 4.65 -12.70 8.25
N THR A 26 5.49 -13.45 7.55
CA THR A 26 6.83 -13.70 8.04
C THR A 26 7.58 -12.38 8.16
N GLN A 27 8.57 -12.30 9.06
CA GLN A 27 9.38 -11.08 9.19
C GLN A 27 9.98 -10.64 7.84
N ILE A 28 10.35 -11.60 6.98
CA ILE A 28 10.88 -11.36 5.64
C ILE A 28 9.84 -10.69 4.74
N GLU A 29 8.60 -11.19 4.72
CA GLU A 29 7.52 -10.60 3.94
C GLU A 29 7.22 -9.18 4.41
N GLN A 30 7.20 -8.95 5.72
CA GLN A 30 6.96 -7.61 6.25
C GLN A 30 8.09 -6.65 5.88
N THR A 31 9.35 -7.04 6.04
CA THR A 31 10.50 -6.24 5.61
C THR A 31 10.48 -5.92 4.11
N ALA A 32 10.06 -6.88 3.27
CA ALA A 32 9.92 -6.64 1.83
C ALA A 32 8.78 -5.65 1.51
N ILE A 33 7.67 -5.72 2.24
CA ILE A 33 6.55 -4.77 2.11
C ILE A 33 6.99 -3.38 2.53
N ASP A 34 7.62 -3.25 3.70
CA ASP A 34 8.09 -1.97 4.25
C ASP A 34 9.12 -1.33 3.31
N PHE A 35 10.02 -2.14 2.72
CA PHE A 35 10.96 -1.67 1.71
C PHE A 35 10.25 -1.11 0.48
N CYS A 36 9.27 -1.85 -0.07
CA CYS A 36 8.53 -1.41 -1.25
C CYS A 36 7.77 -0.12 -0.97
N GLU A 37 7.14 -0.01 0.20
CA GLU A 37 6.42 1.19 0.61
C GLU A 37 7.36 2.40 0.70
N ALA A 38 8.53 2.24 1.34
CA ALA A 38 9.51 3.31 1.41
C ALA A 38 10.05 3.69 0.01
N PHE A 39 10.35 2.70 -0.84
CA PHE A 39 10.91 2.92 -2.17
C PHE A 39 9.94 3.65 -3.11
N TYR A 40 8.68 3.21 -3.21
CA TYR A 40 7.70 3.81 -4.13
C TYR A 40 7.20 5.19 -3.66
N ASN A 41 7.31 5.48 -2.37
CA ASN A 41 7.08 6.82 -1.82
C ASN A 41 8.33 7.72 -1.86
N PHE A 42 9.39 7.29 -2.55
CA PHE A 42 10.68 7.99 -2.66
C PHE A 42 11.35 8.30 -1.30
N ASN A 43 11.02 7.56 -0.25
CA ASN A 43 11.67 7.62 1.05
C ASN A 43 12.93 6.75 1.06
N TYR A 44 13.95 7.19 0.32
CA TYR A 44 15.20 6.44 0.14
C TYR A 44 16.01 6.22 1.43
N PRO A 45 16.04 7.11 2.44
CA PRO A 45 16.69 6.82 3.71
C PRO A 45 16.13 5.58 4.41
N VAL A 46 14.80 5.45 4.48
CA VAL A 46 14.16 4.27 5.09
C VAL A 46 14.36 3.03 4.22
N ALA A 47 14.23 3.16 2.91
CA ALA A 47 14.48 2.05 1.99
C ALA A 47 15.92 1.53 2.09
N GLN A 48 16.90 2.41 2.34
CA GLN A 48 18.30 2.05 2.54
C GLN A 48 18.52 1.20 3.81
N GLU A 49 17.85 1.52 4.92
CA GLU A 49 17.94 0.73 6.17
C GLU A 49 17.38 -0.69 6.01
N LEU A 50 16.39 -0.85 5.13
CA LEU A 50 15.74 -2.13 4.83
C LEU A 50 16.44 -2.92 3.71
N SER A 51 17.48 -2.34 3.09
CA SER A 51 18.20 -2.91 1.95
C SER A 51 19.37 -3.78 2.34
N THR A 52 19.76 -4.69 1.45
CA THR A 52 21.02 -5.43 1.59
C THR A 52 22.20 -4.55 1.13
N PRO A 53 23.41 -4.72 1.69
CA PRO A 53 24.59 -3.94 1.30
C PRO A 53 24.90 -3.99 -0.20
N SER A 54 24.66 -5.13 -0.86
CA SER A 54 24.89 -5.31 -2.30
C SER A 54 23.93 -4.51 -3.17
N SER A 55 22.74 -4.17 -2.66
CA SER A 55 21.71 -3.41 -3.40
C SER A 55 21.86 -1.89 -3.27
N LEU A 56 22.73 -1.40 -2.38
CA LEU A 56 22.85 0.03 -2.07
C LEU A 56 23.29 0.89 -3.26
N SER A 57 24.16 0.37 -4.14
CA SER A 57 24.58 1.09 -5.35
C SER A 57 23.40 1.34 -6.30
N TYR A 58 22.53 0.35 -6.44
CA TYR A 58 21.32 0.45 -7.25
C TYR A 58 20.32 1.43 -6.63
N LEU A 59 20.10 1.35 -5.32
CA LEU A 59 19.22 2.28 -4.60
C LEU A 59 19.74 3.73 -4.69
N SER A 60 21.05 3.93 -4.54
CA SER A 60 21.69 5.25 -4.66
C SER A 60 21.54 5.82 -6.07
N PHE A 61 21.68 4.97 -7.10
CA PHE A 61 21.42 5.36 -8.48
C PHE A 61 19.98 5.84 -8.65
N TRP A 62 18.98 5.08 -8.18
CA TRP A 62 17.58 5.52 -8.25
C TRP A 62 17.32 6.83 -7.51
N ALA A 63 17.82 6.94 -6.28
CA ALA A 63 17.68 8.15 -5.48
C ALA A 63 18.25 9.38 -6.19
N SER A 64 19.41 9.25 -6.86
CA SER A 64 20.02 10.35 -7.62
C SER A 64 19.23 10.78 -8.85
N ASN A 65 18.36 9.91 -9.37
CA ASN A 65 17.54 10.17 -10.55
C ASN A 65 16.14 10.70 -10.21
N VAL A 66 15.76 10.75 -8.92
CA VAL A 66 14.50 11.35 -8.48
C VAL A 66 14.65 12.87 -8.45
N ARG A 67 13.80 13.55 -9.21
CA ARG A 67 13.75 15.01 -9.32
C ARG A 67 12.56 15.56 -8.56
N GLN A 68 12.61 16.84 -8.19
CA GLN A 68 11.50 17.54 -7.52
C GLN A 68 10.17 17.41 -8.27
N VAL A 69 10.19 17.33 -9.61
CA VAL A 69 8.98 17.11 -10.41
C VAL A 69 8.28 15.79 -10.09
N HIS A 70 9.02 14.72 -9.77
CA HIS A 70 8.43 13.44 -9.39
C HIS A 70 7.76 13.52 -8.00
N LEU A 71 8.39 14.25 -7.06
CA LEU A 71 7.82 14.51 -5.74
C LEU A 71 6.54 15.36 -5.84
N ASN A 72 6.58 16.42 -6.64
CA ASN A 72 5.43 17.29 -6.86
C ASN A 72 4.28 16.55 -7.53
N GLN A 73 4.56 15.63 -8.47
CA GLN A 73 3.57 14.76 -9.07
C GLN A 73 2.92 13.83 -8.05
N LEU A 74 3.69 13.21 -7.15
CA LEU A 74 3.13 12.40 -6.06
C LEU A 74 2.24 13.22 -5.14
N ASN A 75 2.69 14.39 -4.69
CA ASN A 75 1.90 15.26 -3.81
C ASN A 75 0.61 15.72 -4.50
N THR A 76 0.70 16.14 -5.76
CA THR A 76 -0.48 16.53 -6.54
C THR A 76 -1.46 15.37 -6.67
N LEU A 77 -0.96 14.16 -6.98
CA LEU A 77 -1.81 12.98 -7.02
C LEU A 77 -2.45 12.73 -5.65
N GLN A 78 -1.67 12.73 -4.57
CA GLN A 78 -2.19 12.55 -3.20
C GLN A 78 -3.30 13.54 -2.87
N ASP A 79 -3.12 14.82 -3.23
CA ASP A 79 -4.11 15.88 -3.00
C ASP A 79 -5.34 15.75 -3.91
N THR A 80 -5.22 15.08 -5.07
CA THR A 80 -6.31 14.91 -6.05
C THR A 80 -7.09 13.60 -5.88
N LEU A 81 -6.55 12.63 -5.12
CA LEU A 81 -7.21 11.35 -4.90
C LEU A 81 -8.33 11.52 -3.86
N GLU A 82 -9.56 11.70 -4.32
CA GLU A 82 -10.74 11.69 -3.46
C GLU A 82 -11.18 10.25 -3.23
N LEU A 83 -11.17 9.81 -1.97
CA LEU A 83 -11.77 8.52 -1.59
C LEU A 83 -13.29 8.68 -1.52
N THR A 84 -14.00 7.97 -2.40
CA THR A 84 -15.47 7.90 -2.39
C THR A 84 -15.90 6.50 -2.01
N ARG A 85 -16.90 6.39 -1.14
CA ARG A 85 -17.53 5.11 -0.81
C ARG A 85 -18.77 4.94 -1.68
N GLU A 86 -18.78 3.91 -2.51
CA GLU A 86 -19.96 3.49 -3.27
C GLU A 86 -20.39 2.11 -2.78
N TYR A 87 -21.57 2.03 -2.18
CA TYR A 87 -22.03 0.87 -1.41
C TYR A 87 -21.01 0.47 -0.32
N ASP A 88 -20.39 -0.71 -0.44
CA ASP A 88 -19.36 -1.24 0.47
C ASP A 88 -17.96 -1.29 -0.14
N LYS A 89 -17.72 -0.56 -1.24
CA LYS A 89 -16.39 -0.46 -1.87
C LYS A 89 -15.84 0.94 -1.73
N TRP A 90 -14.56 1.01 -1.34
CA TRP A 90 -13.77 2.24 -1.42
C TRP A 90 -13.27 2.40 -2.86
N LEU A 91 -13.68 3.48 -3.50
CA LEU A 91 -13.26 3.87 -4.83
C LEU A 91 -12.34 5.07 -4.72
N ILE A 92 -11.33 5.09 -5.58
CA ILE A 92 -10.43 6.23 -5.73
C ILE A 92 -10.95 7.02 -6.93
N LYS A 93 -11.50 8.20 -6.67
CA LYS A 93 -11.90 9.12 -7.72
C LYS A 93 -10.66 9.92 -8.11
N LYS A 94 -10.23 9.72 -9.36
CA LYS A 94 -9.00 10.31 -9.88
C LYS A 94 -9.37 11.35 -10.94
N ASP A 95 -9.53 12.60 -10.51
CA ASP A 95 -9.74 13.73 -11.41
C ASP A 95 -8.39 14.15 -12.03
N ILE A 96 -7.73 13.25 -12.80
CA ILE A 96 -6.56 13.66 -13.58
C ILE A 96 -7.07 14.51 -14.75
N PRO A 97 -6.65 15.78 -14.90
CA PRO A 97 -6.83 16.45 -16.18
C PRO A 97 -6.05 15.66 -17.23
N LEU A 98 -6.75 15.06 -18.18
CA LEU A 98 -6.14 14.46 -19.36
C LEU A 98 -5.31 15.56 -20.03
N ARG A 99 -3.99 15.43 -20.00
CA ARG A 99 -3.08 16.33 -20.71
C ARG A 99 -3.47 16.25 -22.19
N ASN A 100 -4.15 17.28 -22.67
CA ASN A 100 -4.65 17.37 -24.04
C ASN A 100 -3.46 17.20 -24.99
N GLY A 101 -3.47 16.13 -25.79
CA GLY A 101 -2.42 15.79 -26.75
C GLY A 101 -2.43 16.73 -27.96
N LYS A 102 -2.13 18.01 -27.74
CA LYS A 102 -1.80 18.96 -28.81
C LYS A 102 -0.46 19.61 -28.48
N GLN A 103 0.63 18.87 -28.69
CA GLN A 103 1.87 19.50 -29.10
C GLN A 103 1.73 19.76 -30.60
N ASN A 104 1.51 21.01 -30.97
CA ASN A 104 1.71 21.45 -32.34
C ASN A 104 3.18 21.17 -32.70
N HIS A 105 3.38 20.42 -33.79
CA HIS A 105 4.65 20.43 -34.50
C HIS A 105 4.66 21.68 -35.36
N ASP A 106 5.42 22.68 -34.93
CA ASP A 106 6.00 23.69 -35.80
C ASP A 106 7.51 23.43 -35.89
#